data_AF-B5LFN7-F1
#
_entry.id   AF-B5LFN7-F1
#
_cell.length_a   1.000
_cell.length_b   1.000
_cell.length_c   1.000
_cell.angle_alpha   90.00
_cell.angle_beta   90.00
_cell.angle_gamma   90.00
#
_symmetry.space_group_name_H-M   'P 1'
#
loop_
_entity.id
_entity.type
_entity.pdbx_description
1 polymer ?
#
loop_
_entity_poly.entity_id
_entity_poly.type
_entity_poly.pdbx_seq_one_letter_code
_entity_poly.pdbx_strand_id
1 'polypeptide(L)'
;LPEQYEKERWQMSDDEKMLATSTLRERGNNFYKASRFTEAETCYREAVGIVEQLMLKEKPHDEEWQELAAIKTPLLLNYAQCRLIAGDYYAVIEHCNEVLTLDPRNVKALFRRAKAHAGAWNPAQARRDFLDALALDASL
;
A
#
# COMPACT_ATOMS: atom_id res chain seq x y z
N LEU A 1 -18.05 -18.14 28.10
CA LEU A 1 -17.07 -18.69 27.15
C LEU A 1 -15.72 -18.14 27.54
N PRO A 2 -14.67 -18.95 27.69
CA PRO A 2 -13.37 -18.43 28.08
C PRO A 2 -12.91 -17.46 26.99
N GLU A 3 -12.59 -16.25 27.43
CA GLU A 3 -12.18 -15.12 26.63
C GLU A 3 -11.15 -15.55 25.58
N GLN A 4 -11.45 -15.28 24.31
CA GLN A 4 -10.46 -15.37 23.24
C GLN A 4 -9.39 -14.34 23.57
N TYR A 5 -8.32 -14.79 24.22
CA TYR A 5 -7.13 -14.00 24.43
C TYR A 5 -6.51 -13.75 23.06
N GLU A 6 -6.86 -12.62 22.45
CA GLU A 6 -6.12 -12.10 21.31
C GLU A 6 -4.73 -11.73 21.82
N LYS A 7 -3.73 -12.56 21.51
CA LYS A 7 -2.32 -12.22 21.77
C LYS A 7 -2.07 -10.83 21.22
N GLU A 8 -1.57 -9.94 22.07
CA GLU A 8 -1.22 -8.60 21.66
C GLU A 8 -0.18 -8.64 20.53
N ARG A 9 -0.21 -7.70 19.58
CA ARG A 9 0.62 -7.73 18.36
C ARG A 9 2.13 -7.90 18.61
N TRP A 10 2.61 -7.54 19.80
CA TRP A 10 4.01 -7.70 20.21
C TRP A 10 4.38 -9.11 20.69
N GLN A 11 3.40 -9.95 21.01
CA GLN A 11 3.59 -11.34 21.44
C GLN A 11 3.55 -12.33 20.26
N MET A 12 3.19 -11.87 19.06
CA MET A 12 3.14 -12.69 17.86
C MET A 12 4.54 -12.92 17.29
N SER A 13 4.82 -14.16 16.87
CA SER A 13 6.01 -14.47 16.10
C SER A 13 5.99 -13.74 14.74
N ASP A 14 7.14 -13.67 14.08
CA ASP A 14 7.22 -13.03 12.77
C ASP A 14 6.40 -13.80 11.71
N ASP A 15 6.35 -15.13 11.80
CA ASP A 15 5.46 -15.97 10.98
C ASP A 15 3.97 -15.68 11.23
N GLU A 16 3.56 -15.53 12.50
CA GLU A 16 2.19 -15.19 12.88
C GLU A 16 1.80 -13.80 12.32
N LYS A 17 2.73 -12.84 12.35
CA LYS A 17 2.55 -11.49 11.76
C LYS A 17 2.44 -11.53 10.23
N MET A 18 3.23 -12.38 9.58
CA MET A 18 3.19 -12.56 8.13
C MET A 18 1.88 -13.20 7.67
N LEU A 19 1.38 -14.20 8.40
CA LEU A 19 0.07 -14.78 8.17
C LEU A 19 -1.06 -13.76 8.38
N ALA A 20 -0.98 -12.95 9.43
CA ALA A 20 -1.93 -11.88 9.71
C ALA A 20 -1.97 -10.83 8.59
N THR A 21 -0.79 -10.43 8.09
CA THR A 21 -0.66 -9.51 6.94
C THR A 21 -1.37 -10.04 5.70
N SER A 22 -1.16 -11.32 5.37
CA SER A 22 -1.83 -11.97 4.23
C SER A 22 -3.34 -12.03 4.40
N THR A 23 -3.80 -12.39 5.60
CA THR A 23 -5.23 -12.43 5.95
C THR A 23 -5.90 -11.05 5.83
N LEU A 24 -5.24 -10.01 6.35
CA LEU A 24 -5.73 -8.63 6.25
C LEU A 24 -5.79 -8.16 4.80
N ARG A 25 -4.78 -8.49 3.97
CA ARG A 25 -4.77 -8.18 2.53
C ARG A 25 -6.00 -8.78 1.83
N GLU A 26 -6.27 -10.06 2.06
CA GLU A 26 -7.40 -10.74 1.45
C GLU A 26 -8.75 -10.18 1.91
N ARG A 27 -8.88 -9.92 3.21
CA ARG A 27 -10.06 -9.27 3.78
C ARG A 27 -10.29 -7.88 3.18
N GLY A 28 -9.21 -7.08 3.06
CA GLY A 28 -9.24 -5.77 2.41
C GLY A 28 -9.68 -5.86 0.95
N ASN A 29 -9.16 -6.83 0.20
CA ASN A 29 -9.54 -7.07 -1.19
C ASN A 29 -11.03 -7.44 -1.32
N ASN A 30 -11.55 -8.25 -0.39
CA ASN A 30 -12.97 -8.62 -0.37
C ASN A 30 -13.88 -7.43 -0.07
N PHE A 31 -13.51 -6.59 0.91
CA PHE A 31 -14.24 -5.34 1.16
C PHE A 31 -14.18 -4.39 -0.03
N TYR A 32 -13.03 -4.25 -0.69
CA TYR A 32 -12.88 -3.41 -1.87
C TYR A 32 -13.79 -3.87 -3.01
N LYS A 33 -13.84 -5.19 -3.28
CA LYS A 33 -14.76 -5.78 -4.28
C LYS A 33 -16.22 -5.54 -3.94
N ALA A 34 -16.56 -5.47 -2.66
CA ALA A 34 -17.91 -5.12 -2.17
C ALA A 34 -18.16 -3.60 -2.10
N SER A 35 -17.27 -2.77 -2.64
CA SER A 35 -17.33 -1.30 -2.59
C SER A 35 -17.32 -0.71 -1.17
N ARG A 36 -16.90 -1.49 -0.18
CA ARG A 36 -16.74 -1.09 1.23
C ARG A 36 -15.33 -0.52 1.44
N PHE A 37 -15.09 0.67 0.88
CA PHE A 37 -13.74 1.22 0.76
C PHE A 37 -13.10 1.61 2.10
N THR A 38 -13.88 2.09 3.07
CA THR A 38 -13.37 2.47 4.41
C THR A 38 -12.90 1.24 5.20
N GLU A 39 -13.62 0.12 5.12
CA GLU A 39 -13.22 -1.13 5.76
C GLU A 39 -12.03 -1.76 5.04
N ALA A 40 -12.00 -1.68 3.71
CA ALA A 40 -10.83 -2.09 2.92
C ALA A 40 -9.58 -1.30 3.31
N GLU A 41 -9.71 0.03 3.41
CA GLU A 41 -8.66 0.95 3.84
C GLU A 41 -8.10 0.56 5.21
N THR A 42 -8.98 0.28 6.18
CA THR A 42 -8.57 -0.14 7.53
C THR A 42 -7.76 -1.43 7.49
N CYS A 43 -8.17 -2.43 6.71
CA CYS A 43 -7.42 -3.67 6.56
C CYS A 43 -6.03 -3.43 5.96
N TYR A 44 -5.92 -2.62 4.90
CA TYR A 44 -4.62 -2.34 4.26
C TYR A 44 -3.69 -1.55 5.17
N ARG A 45 -4.20 -0.51 5.86
CA ARG A 45 -3.43 0.26 6.84
C ARG A 45 -2.86 -0.63 7.94
N GLU A 46 -3.68 -1.53 8.50
CA GLU A 46 -3.21 -2.46 9.52
C GLU A 46 -2.15 -3.43 8.99
N ALA A 47 -2.33 -3.96 7.78
CA ALA A 47 -1.36 -4.84 7.13
C ALA A 47 -0.02 -4.11 6.88
N VAL A 48 -0.06 -2.86 6.39
CA VAL A 48 1.13 -2.02 6.19
C VAL A 48 1.86 -1.81 7.52
N GLY A 49 1.15 -1.50 8.59
CA GLY A 49 1.76 -1.30 9.91
C GLY A 49 2.45 -2.55 10.46
N ILE A 50 1.92 -3.74 10.20
CA ILE A 50 2.59 -5.00 10.58
C ILE A 50 3.89 -5.17 9.80
N VAL A 51 3.86 -4.95 8.48
CA VAL A 51 5.05 -5.08 7.62
C VAL A 51 6.12 -4.06 8.03
N GLU A 52 5.74 -2.81 8.31
CA GLU A 52 6.67 -1.78 8.80
C GLU A 52 7.36 -2.18 10.10
N GLN A 53 6.62 -2.79 11.04
CA GLN A 53 7.21 -3.29 12.28
C GLN A 53 8.22 -4.41 12.06
N LEU A 54 7.97 -5.28 11.08
CA LEU A 54 8.94 -6.32 10.70
C LEU A 54 10.18 -5.69 10.04
N MET A 55 9.98 -4.73 9.14
CA MET A 55 11.08 -4.04 8.44
C MET A 55 12.03 -3.28 9.39
N LEU A 56 11.56 -2.85 10.56
CA LEU A 56 12.40 -2.20 11.58
C LEU A 56 13.45 -3.15 12.20
N LYS A 57 13.26 -4.47 12.10
CA LYS A 57 14.21 -5.47 12.58
C LYS A 57 15.30 -5.79 11.55
N GLU A 58 15.00 -5.52 10.28
CA GLU A 58 15.88 -5.84 9.16
C GLU A 58 16.71 -4.64 8.75
N LYS A 59 17.89 -4.91 8.18
CA LYS A 59 18.71 -3.83 7.63
C LYS A 59 18.12 -3.38 6.28
N PRO A 60 17.99 -2.07 6.04
CA PRO A 60 17.53 -1.58 4.75
C PRO A 60 18.37 -2.13 3.61
N HIS A 61 17.71 -2.64 2.56
CA HIS A 61 18.27 -3.23 1.35
C HIS A 61 18.82 -4.66 1.45
N ASP A 62 18.85 -5.29 2.63
CA ASP A 62 19.12 -6.73 2.73
C ASP A 62 17.95 -7.56 2.16
N GLU A 63 18.18 -8.85 1.89
CA GLU A 63 17.23 -9.72 1.18
C GLU A 63 15.87 -9.77 1.89
N GLU A 64 15.86 -9.98 3.20
CA GLU A 64 14.66 -10.03 4.04
C GLU A 64 13.89 -8.70 4.03
N TRP A 65 14.61 -7.56 4.00
CA TRP A 65 14.00 -6.24 3.90
C TRP A 65 13.34 -6.04 2.53
N GLN A 66 13.99 -6.52 1.46
CA GLN A 66 13.44 -6.43 0.10
C GLN A 66 12.20 -7.32 -0.07
N GLU A 67 12.16 -8.50 0.56
CA GLU A 67 10.97 -9.34 0.59
C GLU A 67 9.79 -8.63 1.27
N LEU A 68 10.03 -8.01 2.43
CA LEU A 68 9.02 -7.22 3.12
C LEU A 68 8.57 -6.01 2.29
N ALA A 69 9.48 -5.32 1.60
CA ALA A 69 9.15 -4.22 0.70
C ALA A 69 8.28 -4.69 -0.49
N ALA A 70 8.55 -5.88 -1.04
CA ALA A 70 7.74 -6.49 -2.09
C ALA A 70 6.32 -6.82 -1.63
N ILE A 71 6.15 -7.18 -0.34
CA ILE A 71 4.83 -7.38 0.28
C ILE A 71 4.13 -6.05 0.57
N LYS A 72 4.86 -5.05 1.05
CA LYS A 72 4.34 -3.71 1.38
C LYS A 72 3.80 -2.99 0.14
N THR A 73 4.48 -3.11 -0.99
CA THR A 73 4.16 -2.42 -2.24
C THR A 73 2.70 -2.58 -2.69
N PRO A 74 2.15 -3.80 -2.89
CA PRO A 74 0.75 -3.96 -3.27
C PRO A 74 -0.24 -3.49 -2.19
N LEU A 75 0.12 -3.54 -0.90
CA LEU A 75 -0.71 -3.04 0.19
C LEU A 75 -0.84 -1.52 0.14
N LEU A 76 0.29 -0.80 0.02
CA LEU A 76 0.30 0.66 -0.15
C LEU A 76 -0.46 1.09 -1.39
N LEU A 77 -0.28 0.38 -2.51
CA LEU A 77 -1.01 0.62 -3.74
C LEU A 77 -2.52 0.49 -3.54
N ASN A 78 -2.98 -0.58 -2.89
CA ASN A 78 -4.42 -0.77 -2.62
C ASN A 78 -4.95 0.26 -1.62
N TYR A 79 -4.17 0.63 -0.61
CA TYR A 79 -4.51 1.69 0.32
C TYR A 79 -4.65 3.04 -0.41
N ALA A 80 -3.67 3.42 -1.22
CA ALA A 80 -3.71 4.61 -2.05
C ALA A 80 -4.94 4.61 -2.98
N GLN A 81 -5.36 3.46 -3.50
CA GLN A 81 -6.59 3.38 -4.29
C GLN A 81 -7.84 3.72 -3.48
N CYS A 82 -7.96 3.24 -2.24
CA CYS A 82 -9.07 3.63 -1.35
C CYS A 82 -9.07 5.13 -1.07
N ARG A 83 -7.89 5.71 -0.79
CA ARG A 83 -7.74 7.15 -0.52
C ARG A 83 -8.07 8.01 -1.74
N LEU A 84 -7.72 7.54 -2.94
CA LEU A 84 -8.06 8.20 -4.19
C LEU A 84 -9.58 8.26 -4.39
N ILE A 85 -10.31 7.19 -4.05
CA ILE A 85 -11.77 7.16 -4.10
C ILE A 85 -12.39 8.12 -3.08
N ALA A 86 -11.77 8.24 -1.90
CA ALA A 86 -12.19 9.20 -0.87
C ALA A 86 -11.84 10.66 -1.19
N GLY A 87 -11.09 10.93 -2.28
CA GLY A 87 -10.65 12.27 -2.65
C GLY A 87 -9.49 12.81 -1.81
N ASP A 88 -8.85 11.97 -0.99
CA ASP A 88 -7.69 12.36 -0.19
C ASP A 88 -6.40 12.27 -1.02
N TYR A 89 -6.22 13.24 -1.91
CA TYR A 89 -5.15 13.22 -2.90
C TYR A 89 -3.75 13.28 -2.29
N TYR A 90 -3.56 13.96 -1.16
CA TYR A 90 -2.25 14.08 -0.53
C TYR A 90 -1.78 12.72 0.03
N ALA A 91 -2.66 11.98 0.70
CA ALA A 91 -2.31 10.64 1.17
C ALA A 91 -1.99 9.68 0.01
N VAL A 92 -2.68 9.81 -1.14
CA VAL A 92 -2.36 9.04 -2.34
C VAL A 92 -0.94 9.35 -2.83
N ILE A 93 -0.58 10.64 -2.88
CA ILE A 93 0.76 11.08 -3.32
C ILE A 93 1.83 10.53 -2.38
N GLU A 94 1.63 10.60 -1.07
CA GLU A 94 2.58 10.06 -0.08
C GLU A 94 2.81 8.56 -0.26
N HIS A 95 1.74 7.76 -0.29
CA HIS A 95 1.87 6.31 -0.47
C HIS A 95 2.47 5.94 -1.83
N CYS A 96 2.16 6.66 -2.89
CA CYS A 96 2.75 6.40 -4.21
C CYS A 96 4.23 6.82 -4.27
N ASN A 97 4.62 7.90 -3.59
CA ASN A 97 6.02 8.30 -3.48
C ASN A 97 6.86 7.23 -2.77
N GLU A 98 6.31 6.65 -1.72
CA GLU A 98 6.96 5.56 -1.02
C GLU A 98 7.14 4.34 -1.93
N VAL A 99 6.09 3.90 -2.62
CA VAL A 99 6.19 2.81 -3.60
C VAL A 99 7.22 3.12 -4.68
N LEU A 100 7.27 4.35 -5.18
CA LEU A 100 8.23 4.76 -6.23
C LEU A 100 9.66 4.92 -5.71
N THR A 101 9.86 5.01 -4.40
CA THR A 101 11.20 4.94 -3.80
C THR A 101 11.72 3.51 -3.80
N LEU A 102 10.82 2.52 -3.66
CA LEU A 102 11.12 1.08 -3.71
C LEU A 102 11.24 0.57 -5.16
N ASP A 103 10.29 0.94 -6.01
CA ASP A 103 10.20 0.57 -7.42
C ASP A 103 9.86 1.82 -8.26
N PRO A 104 10.88 2.54 -8.75
CA PRO A 104 10.69 3.75 -9.56
C PRO A 104 9.92 3.52 -10.87
N ARG A 105 9.80 2.25 -11.31
CA ARG A 105 9.13 1.87 -12.56
C ARG A 105 7.73 1.30 -12.31
N ASN A 106 7.19 1.49 -11.10
CA ASN A 106 5.86 0.99 -10.77
C ASN A 106 4.76 1.78 -11.50
N VAL A 107 4.26 1.21 -12.60
CA VAL A 107 3.24 1.82 -13.46
C VAL A 107 1.97 2.20 -12.67
N LYS A 108 1.53 1.33 -11.75
CA LYS A 108 0.33 1.59 -10.94
C LYS A 108 0.51 2.76 -9.98
N ALA A 109 1.69 2.90 -9.38
CA ALA A 109 2.00 4.03 -8.51
C ALA A 109 2.06 5.34 -9.29
N LEU A 110 2.76 5.37 -10.43
CA LEU A 110 2.82 6.54 -11.32
C LEU A 110 1.42 6.97 -11.74
N PHE A 111 0.61 6.05 -12.24
CA PHE A 111 -0.75 6.37 -12.70
C PHE A 111 -1.66 6.90 -11.58
N ARG A 112 -1.59 6.31 -10.38
CA ARG A 112 -2.38 6.77 -9.23
C ARG A 112 -1.91 8.12 -8.70
N ARG A 113 -0.59 8.33 -8.61
CA ARG A 113 0.00 9.62 -8.22
C ARG A 113 -0.35 10.72 -9.22
N ALA A 114 -0.35 10.41 -10.52
CA ALA A 114 -0.77 11.32 -11.57
C ALA A 114 -2.23 11.77 -11.38
N LYS A 115 -3.15 10.83 -11.13
CA LYS A 115 -4.56 11.13 -10.84
C LYS A 115 -4.72 11.99 -9.59
N ALA A 116 -3.95 11.71 -8.54
CA ALA A 116 -3.97 12.50 -7.31
C ALA A 116 -3.42 13.91 -7.52
N HIS A 117 -2.30 14.08 -8.25
CA HIS A 117 -1.80 15.40 -8.63
C HIS A 117 -2.82 16.19 -9.45
N ALA A 118 -3.52 15.54 -10.38
CA ALA A 118 -4.59 16.19 -11.15
C ALA A 118 -5.74 16.66 -10.23
N GLY A 119 -6.19 15.81 -9.30
CA GLY A 119 -7.21 16.16 -8.31
C GLY A 119 -6.78 17.26 -7.32
N ALA A 120 -5.48 17.34 -7.02
CA ALA A 120 -4.86 18.34 -6.17
C ALA A 120 -4.41 19.61 -6.92
N TRP A 121 -4.85 19.81 -8.18
CA TRP A 121 -4.51 20.98 -9.01
C TRP A 121 -3.00 21.17 -9.27
N ASN A 122 -2.28 20.06 -9.41
CA ASN A 122 -0.86 20.00 -9.75
C ASN A 122 -0.65 19.46 -11.19
N PRO A 123 -1.05 20.20 -12.24
CA PRO A 123 -1.13 19.68 -13.61
C PRO A 123 0.24 19.32 -14.20
N ALA A 124 1.31 20.00 -13.80
CA ALA A 124 2.66 19.71 -14.30
C ALA A 124 3.17 18.34 -13.82
N GLN A 125 3.00 18.05 -12.53
CA GLN A 125 3.36 16.78 -11.91
C GLN A 125 2.47 15.66 -12.44
N ALA A 126 1.16 15.89 -12.55
CA ALA A 126 0.24 14.92 -13.13
C ALA A 126 0.64 14.52 -14.55
N ARG A 127 0.93 15.50 -15.42
CA ARG A 127 1.38 15.25 -16.79
C ARG A 127 2.66 14.43 -16.84
N ARG A 128 3.64 14.76 -15.98
CA ARG A 128 4.91 14.01 -15.91
C ARG A 128 4.65 12.55 -15.56
N ASP A 129 3.91 12.29 -14.49
CA ASP A 129 3.65 10.92 -14.04
C ASP A 129 2.86 10.10 -15.07
N PHE A 130 1.88 10.71 -15.77
CA PHE A 130 1.18 10.02 -16.86
C PHE A 130 2.09 9.67 -18.03
N LEU A 131 3.02 10.57 -18.41
CA LEU A 131 3.98 10.29 -19.48
C LEU A 131 4.97 9.20 -19.07
N ASP A 132 5.46 9.24 -17.83
CA ASP A 132 6.36 8.21 -17.29
C ASP A 132 5.65 6.84 -17.25
N ALA A 133 4.36 6.81 -16.87
CA ALA A 133 3.55 5.58 -16.90
C ALA A 133 3.36 5.04 -18.34
N LEU A 134 3.01 5.90 -19.30
CA LEU A 134 2.83 5.52 -20.71
C LEU A 134 4.13 5.02 -21.37
N ALA A 135 5.28 5.58 -20.98
CA ALA A 135 6.57 5.13 -21.47
C ALA A 135 6.93 3.71 -20.99
N LEU A 136 6.38 3.28 -19.85
CA LEU A 136 6.59 1.95 -19.27
C LEU A 136 5.53 0.95 -19.72
N ASP A 137 4.29 1.39 -19.91
CA ASP A 137 3.18 0.59 -20.40
C ASP A 137 2.32 1.42 -21.36
N ALA A 138 2.51 1.19 -22.65
CA ALA A 138 1.80 1.90 -23.71
C ALA A 138 0.34 1.44 -23.88
N SER A 139 -0.13 0.46 -23.11
CA SER A 139 -1.52 -0.02 -23.16
C SER A 139 -2.49 0.71 -22.23
N LEU A 140 -1.97 1.63 -21.41
CA LEU A 140 -2.73 2.48 -20.47
C LEU A 140 -3.71 3.46 -21.15
#